data_AF-A0A4Y3VC82-F1
#
_entry.id   AF-A0A4Y3VC82-F1
#
_cell.length_a   1.000
_cell.length_b   1.000
_cell.length_c   1.000
_cell.angle_alpha   90.00
_cell.angle_beta   90.00
_cell.angle_gamma   90.00
#
_symmetry.space_group_name_H-M   'P 1'
#
loop_
_entity.id
_entity.type
_entity.pdbx_description
1 polymer ?
#
loop_
_entity_poly.entity_id
_entity_poly.type
_entity_poly.pdbx_seq_one_letter_code
_entity_poly.pdbx_strand_id
1 'polypeptide(L)'
;MSRPSPDDPVQGGLRRLDGYLYWQAELAEARKEATAFCDRLPWLTAGERRDLEEEYTRARVDMAKAAIRRIADRRTELRAEYEARYQHLRRRTIALTLGTASCILTVWELLRQ
;
A
#
# COMPACT_ATOMS: atom_id res chain seq x y z
N MET A 1 -19.83 -5.79 -13.05
CA MET A 1 -19.06 -4.94 -12.11
C MET A 1 -17.85 -4.39 -12.83
N SER A 2 -17.95 -3.18 -13.36
CA SER A 2 -16.84 -2.50 -14.05
C SER A 2 -15.71 -2.28 -13.06
N ARG A 3 -14.49 -2.73 -13.40
CA ARG A 3 -13.31 -2.42 -12.60
C ARG A 3 -13.07 -0.90 -12.68
N PRO A 4 -12.95 -0.22 -11.53
CA PRO A 4 -12.70 1.20 -11.50
C PRO A 4 -11.34 1.49 -12.18
N SER A 5 -11.32 2.56 -12.98
CA SER A 5 -10.13 2.98 -13.71
C SER A 5 -9.02 3.40 -12.74
N PRO A 6 -7.74 3.09 -12.99
CA PRO A 6 -6.61 3.51 -12.15
C PRO A 6 -6.55 5.03 -11.89
N ASP A 7 -7.15 5.82 -12.78
CA ASP A 7 -7.17 7.29 -12.73
C ASP A 7 -8.49 7.85 -12.18
N ASP A 8 -9.34 7.03 -11.56
CA ASP A 8 -10.59 7.49 -10.96
C ASP A 8 -10.31 8.42 -9.76
N PRO A 9 -10.64 9.73 -9.87
CA PRO A 9 -10.38 10.69 -8.81
C PRO A 9 -11.14 10.36 -7.52
N VAL A 10 -12.28 9.66 -7.61
CA VAL A 10 -13.07 9.22 -6.46
C VAL A 10 -12.33 8.14 -5.69
N GLN A 11 -11.74 7.17 -6.37
CA GLN A 11 -10.92 6.12 -5.74
C GLN A 11 -9.66 6.70 -5.10
N GLY A 12 -9.00 7.63 -5.80
CA GLY A 12 -7.85 8.34 -5.26
C GLY A 12 -8.19 9.16 -4.00
N GLY A 13 -9.36 9.80 -3.99
CA GLY A 13 -9.90 10.52 -2.83
C GLY A 13 -10.19 9.59 -1.65
N LEU A 14 -10.92 8.49 -1.89
CA LEU A 14 -11.29 7.52 -0.86
C LEU A 14 -10.06 6.90 -0.19
N ARG A 15 -9.06 6.50 -0.98
CA ARG A 15 -7.82 5.92 -0.45
C ARG A 15 -7.04 6.91 0.44
N ARG A 16 -7.07 8.20 0.12
CA ARG A 16 -6.45 9.24 0.98
C ARG A 16 -7.25 9.43 2.27
N LEU A 17 -8.57 9.40 2.19
CA LEU A 17 -9.47 9.49 3.34
C LEU A 17 -9.25 8.30 4.28
N ASP A 18 -9.24 7.06 3.76
CA ASP A 18 -9.00 5.85 4.54
C ASP A 18 -7.64 5.91 5.26
N GLY A 19 -6.60 6.38 4.56
CA GLY A 19 -5.28 6.57 5.15
C GLY A 19 -5.28 7.60 6.27
N TYR A 20 -6.00 8.71 6.10
CA TYR A 20 -6.15 9.74 7.12
C TYR A 20 -6.93 9.22 8.34
N LEU A 21 -8.05 8.53 8.11
CA LEU A 21 -8.88 7.97 9.18
C LEU A 21 -8.12 6.91 9.99
N TYR A 22 -7.37 6.03 9.31
CA TYR A 22 -6.52 5.06 9.97
C TYR A 22 -5.46 5.73 10.86
N TRP A 23 -4.79 6.77 10.34
CA TRP A 23 -3.81 7.53 11.10
C TRP A 23 -4.42 8.25 12.31
N GLN A 24 -5.62 8.84 12.14
CA GLN A 24 -6.33 9.47 13.24
C GLN A 24 -6.75 8.47 14.32
N ALA A 25 -7.20 7.28 13.93
CA ALA A 25 -7.53 6.21 14.87
C ALA A 25 -6.30 5.75 15.66
N GLU A 26 -5.16 5.55 14.98
CA GLU A 26 -3.90 5.16 15.61
C GLU A 26 -3.40 6.21 16.61
N LEU A 27 -3.49 7.50 16.25
CA LEU A 27 -3.16 8.60 17.16
C LEU A 27 -4.07 8.65 18.38
N ALA A 28 -5.39 8.44 18.19
CA ALA A 28 -6.35 8.43 19.29
C ALA A 28 -6.05 7.28 20.26
N GLU A 29 -5.70 6.11 19.76
CA GLU A 29 -5.39 4.93 20.57
C GLU A 29 -4.06 5.09 21.30
N ALA A 30 -3.02 5.61 20.62
CA ALA A 30 -1.74 5.92 21.25
C ALA A 30 -1.89 6.95 22.39
N ARG A 31 -2.79 7.94 22.22
CA ARG A 31 -3.06 8.94 23.26
C ARG A 31 -3.77 8.34 24.47
N LYS A 32 -4.75 7.45 24.26
CA LYS A 32 -5.42 6.73 25.36
C LYS A 32 -4.42 5.88 26.14
N GLU A 33 -3.54 5.16 25.43
CA GLU A 33 -2.52 4.32 26.06
C GLU A 33 -1.53 5.15 26.89
N ALA A 34 -1.12 6.31 26.38
CA ALA A 34 -0.27 7.26 27.11
C ALA A 34 -0.94 7.79 28.38
N THR A 35 -2.22 8.18 28.31
CA THR A 35 -2.99 8.61 29.49
C THR A 35 -3.09 7.49 30.53
N ALA A 36 -3.46 6.28 30.12
CA ALA A 36 -3.54 5.11 31.01
C ALA A 36 -2.17 4.72 31.61
N PHE A 37 -1.07 5.02 30.92
CA PHE A 37 0.27 4.85 31.47
C PHE A 37 0.62 5.93 32.49
N CYS A 38 0.33 7.20 32.21
CA CYS A 38 0.58 8.31 33.13
C CYS A 38 -0.25 8.22 34.42
N ASP A 39 -1.50 7.72 34.33
CA ASP A 39 -2.34 7.47 35.51
C ASP A 39 -1.74 6.43 36.47
N ARG A 40 -0.86 5.54 35.98
CA ARG A 40 -0.14 4.54 36.79
C ARG A 40 1.12 5.10 37.44
N LEU A 41 1.48 6.35 37.18
CA LEU A 41 2.67 7.02 37.73
C LEU A 41 2.30 8.27 38.56
N PRO A 42 1.52 8.12 39.65
CA PRO A 42 1.06 9.25 40.46
C PRO A 42 2.19 10.00 41.19
N TRP A 43 3.39 9.43 41.23
CA TRP A 43 4.58 9.97 41.90
C TRP A 43 5.44 10.89 41.00
N LEU A 44 5.12 11.01 39.70
CA LEU A 44 5.84 11.91 38.78
C LEU A 44 5.35 13.36 38.93
N THR A 45 6.28 14.30 39.02
CA THR A 45 5.95 15.73 39.03
C THR A 45 5.38 16.17 37.67
N ALA A 46 4.57 17.24 37.66
CA ALA A 46 3.92 17.73 36.43
C ALA A 46 4.90 18.24 35.34
N GLY A 47 6.16 18.47 35.69
CA GLY A 47 7.24 18.75 34.74
C GLY A 47 7.69 17.48 34.03
N GLU A 48 8.13 16.49 34.81
CA GLU A 48 8.63 15.19 34.31
C GLU A 48 7.58 14.44 33.47
N ARG A 49 6.30 14.62 33.79
CA ARG A 49 5.21 13.99 33.02
C ARG A 49 5.07 14.56 31.61
N ARG A 50 5.22 15.88 31.44
CA ARG A 50 5.14 16.53 30.13
C ARG A 50 6.31 16.15 29.23
N ASP A 51 7.51 16.12 29.81
CA ASP A 51 8.72 15.75 29.07
C ASP A 51 8.64 14.28 28.61
N LEU A 52 8.12 13.38 29.45
CA LEU A 52 7.90 11.98 29.10
C LEU A 52 6.80 11.81 28.04
N GLU A 53 5.69 12.56 28.15
CA GLU A 53 4.61 12.55 27.17
C GLU A 53 5.09 13.01 25.78
N GLU A 54 5.91 14.07 25.72
CA GLU A 54 6.45 14.59 24.46
C GLU A 54 7.43 13.62 23.82
N GLU A 55 8.38 13.07 24.59
CA GLU A 55 9.36 12.11 24.08
C GLU A 55 8.69 10.77 23.67
N TYR A 56 7.71 10.29 24.44
CA TYR A 56 6.96 9.07 24.09
C TYR A 56 6.12 9.28 22.82
N THR A 57 5.46 10.43 22.69
CA THR A 57 4.69 10.77 21.48
C THR A 57 5.60 10.79 20.26
N ARG A 58 6.78 11.41 20.38
CA ARG A 58 7.78 11.45 19.31
C ARG A 58 8.26 10.05 18.93
N ALA A 59 8.64 9.23 19.91
CA ALA A 59 9.08 7.86 19.69
C ALA A 59 8.01 6.99 19.01
N ARG A 60 6.75 7.10 19.44
CA ARG A 60 5.62 6.36 18.85
C ARG A 60 5.37 6.78 17.39
N VAL A 61 5.42 8.08 17.10
CA VAL A 61 5.27 8.59 15.73
C VAL A 61 6.39 8.08 14.82
N ASP A 62 7.64 8.07 15.31
CA ASP A 62 8.77 7.60 14.52
C ASP A 62 8.73 6.08 14.29
N MET A 63 8.32 5.29 15.29
CA MET A 63 8.05 3.86 15.12
C MET A 63 6.97 3.59 14.06
N ALA A 64 5.85 4.31 14.12
CA ALA A 64 4.75 4.13 13.17
C ALA A 64 5.18 4.49 11.74
N LYS A 65 5.91 5.59 11.55
CA LYS A 65 6.52 5.95 10.25
C LYS A 65 7.46 4.87 9.73
N ALA A 66 8.30 4.31 10.59
CA ALA A 66 9.24 3.26 10.21
C ALA A 66 8.52 1.95 9.81
N ALA A 67 7.43 1.60 10.47
CA ALA A 67 6.60 0.45 10.12
C ALA A 67 5.92 0.64 8.75
N ILE A 68 5.30 1.81 8.52
CA ILE A 68 4.65 2.12 7.25
C ILE A 68 5.66 2.11 6.10
N ARG A 69 6.85 2.69 6.28
CA ARG A 69 7.92 2.65 5.26
C ARG A 69 8.32 1.22 4.92
N ARG A 70 8.59 0.38 5.92
CA ARG A 70 8.93 -1.04 5.69
C ARG A 70 7.84 -1.80 4.93
N ILE A 71 6.57 -1.55 5.25
CA ILE A 71 5.44 -2.16 4.52
C ILE A 71 5.38 -1.64 3.08
N ALA A 72 5.61 -0.34 2.87
CA ALA A 72 5.65 0.25 1.53
C ALA A 72 6.78 -0.35 0.69
N ASP A 73 7.99 -0.43 1.24
CA ASP A 73 9.18 -1.00 0.57
C ASP A 73 8.96 -2.49 0.25
N ARG A 74 8.38 -3.25 1.18
CA ARG A 74 8.06 -4.66 0.90
C ARG A 74 7.01 -4.82 -0.18
N ARG A 75 6.02 -3.93 -0.26
CA ARG A 75 5.00 -3.93 -1.31
C ARG A 75 5.56 -3.56 -2.67
N THR A 76 6.51 -2.63 -2.74
CA THR A 76 7.15 -2.25 -4.01
C THR A 76 8.04 -3.38 -4.52
N GLU A 77 8.78 -4.05 -3.64
CA GLU A 77 9.58 -5.22 -3.97
C GLU A 77 8.72 -6.38 -4.50
N LEU A 78 7.63 -6.72 -3.78
CA LEU A 78 6.66 -7.71 -4.26
C LEU A 78 6.08 -7.32 -5.62
N ARG A 79 5.69 -6.06 -5.81
CA ARG A 79 5.14 -5.58 -7.08
C ARG A 79 6.13 -5.75 -8.22
N ALA A 80 7.41 -5.46 -8.00
CA ALA A 80 8.46 -5.66 -9.01
C ALA A 80 8.62 -7.14 -9.40
N GLU A 81 8.60 -8.05 -8.43
CA GLU A 81 8.67 -9.50 -8.70
C GLU A 81 7.46 -10.03 -9.49
N TYR A 82 6.25 -9.56 -9.15
CA TYR A 82 5.03 -9.96 -9.86
C TYR A 82 4.96 -9.36 -11.26
N GLU A 83 5.41 -8.12 -11.44
CA GLU A 83 5.41 -7.44 -12.74
C GLU A 83 6.37 -8.13 -13.72
N ALA A 84 7.55 -8.55 -13.26
CA ALA A 84 8.48 -9.34 -14.07
C ALA A 84 7.85 -10.68 -14.56
N ARG A 85 7.16 -11.40 -13.67
CA ARG A 85 6.46 -12.65 -14.03
C ARG A 85 5.31 -12.41 -14.99
N TYR A 86 4.54 -11.33 -14.79
CA TYR A 86 3.42 -10.99 -15.65
C TYR A 86 3.88 -10.57 -17.05
N GLN A 87 4.97 -9.82 -17.16
CA GLN A 87 5.56 -9.45 -18.44
C GLN A 87 6.03 -10.68 -19.23
N HIS A 88 6.59 -11.69 -18.55
CA HIS A 88 6.99 -12.94 -19.21
C HIS A 88 5.78 -13.71 -19.75
N LEU A 89 4.73 -13.90 -18.94
CA LEU A 89 3.49 -14.54 -19.40
C LEU A 89 2.84 -13.76 -20.54
N ARG A 90 2.74 -12.44 -20.40
CA ARG A 90 2.15 -11.55 -21.41
C ARG A 90 2.88 -11.64 -22.75
N ARG A 91 4.21 -11.67 -22.75
CA ARG A 91 5.01 -11.86 -23.98
C ARG A 91 4.70 -13.20 -24.64
N ARG A 92 4.60 -14.29 -23.86
CA ARG A 92 4.24 -15.61 -24.40
C ARG A 92 2.84 -15.63 -24.99
N THR A 93 1.86 -15.06 -24.31
CA THR A 93 0.49 -14.96 -24.83
C THR A 93 0.44 -14.14 -26.11
N ILE A 94 1.10 -12.99 -26.15
CA ILE A 94 1.16 -12.14 -27.36
C ILE A 94 1.83 -12.89 -28.51
N ALA A 95 2.97 -13.55 -28.27
CA ALA A 95 3.67 -14.33 -29.29
C ALA A 95 2.79 -15.47 -29.85
N LEU A 96 2.08 -16.20 -28.98
CA LEU A 96 1.15 -17.25 -29.39
C LEU A 96 0.00 -16.67 -30.22
N THR A 97 -0.62 -15.57 -29.78
CA THR A 97 -1.73 -14.95 -30.52
C THR A 97 -1.31 -14.45 -31.91
N LEU A 98 -0.12 -13.84 -32.01
CA LEU A 98 0.44 -13.40 -33.29
C LEU A 98 0.77 -14.58 -34.19
N GLY A 99 1.35 -15.65 -33.63
CA GLY A 99 1.64 -16.88 -34.37
C GLY A 99 0.36 -17.54 -34.92
N THR A 100 -0.69 -17.65 -34.10
CA THR A 100 -1.98 -18.21 -34.54
C THR A 100 -2.65 -17.33 -35.59
N ALA A 101 -2.62 -16.00 -35.42
CA ALA A 101 -3.21 -15.08 -36.39
C ALA A 101 -2.47 -15.14 -37.73
N SER A 102 -1.13 -15.19 -37.71
CA SER A 102 -0.32 -15.35 -38.92
C SER A 102 -0.61 -16.68 -39.61
N CYS A 103 -0.71 -17.78 -38.87
CA CYS A 103 -1.05 -19.09 -39.43
C CYS A 103 -2.43 -19.07 -40.10
N ILE A 104 -3.45 -18.52 -39.43
CA ILE A 104 -4.82 -18.40 -39.97
C ILE A 104 -4.82 -17.58 -41.27
N LEU A 105 -4.10 -16.46 -41.31
CA LEU A 105 -3.98 -15.63 -42.51
C LEU A 105 -3.32 -16.39 -43.66
N THR A 106 -2.22 -17.10 -43.40
CA THR A 106 -1.54 -17.89 -44.44
C THR A 106 -2.41 -19.01 -44.99
N VAL A 107 -3.16 -19.72 -44.13
CA VAL A 107 -4.08 -20.78 -44.55
C VAL A 107 -5.23 -20.20 -45.36
N TRP A 108 -5.75 -19.03 -44.97
CA TRP A 108 -6.80 -18.35 -45.71
C TRP A 108 -6.35 -17.90 -47.10
N GLU A 109 -5.13 -17.35 -47.22
CA GLU A 109 -4.51 -16.99 -48.49
C GLU A 109 -4.37 -18.22 -49.41
N LEU A 110 -3.93 -19.36 -48.83
CA LEU A 110 -3.71 -20.60 -49.56
C LEU A 110 -5.01 -21.27 -50.03
N LEU A 111 -6.11 -21.11 -49.28
CA LEU A 111 -7.43 -21.58 -49.67
C LEU A 111 -8.11 -20.68 -50.71
N ARG A 112 -7.64 -19.45 -50.85
CA ARG A 112 -8.17 -18.47 -51.80
C ARG A 112 -7.53 -18.59 -53.18
N GLN A 113 -6.29 -19.11 -53.24
CA GLN A 113 -5.52 -19.30 -54.47
C GLN A 113 -5.87 -20.60 -55.18
#